data_AF-A0A2A9L988-F1
#
_entry.id   AF-A0A2A9L988-F1
#
_cell.length_a   1.000
_cell.length_b   1.000
_cell.length_c   1.000
_cell.angle_alpha   90.00
_cell.angle_beta   90.00
_cell.angle_gamma   90.00
#
_symmetry.space_group_name_H-M   'P 1'
#
loop_
_entity.id
_entity.type
_entity.pdbx_description
1 polymer ?
#
loop_
_entity_poly.entity_id
_entity_poly.type
_entity_poly.pdbx_seq_one_letter_code
_entity_poly.pdbx_strand_id
1 'polypeptide(L)'
;MLDLSHAIAIFAWANRLMLTPGEPVFPAPPSRLTAACLPIMVWSFNNSENVMARPREFDEDAVLDAVMDTFWRYGYEATSAQDLVQATGLGRGSLYAAYTNKDGLFEQAMLRYNRRSHENVDLLRGPGPVLDRLRTLLVGVIDDDLKAAGKRGCLATNTAIERASRDTHVAELVRENFRIMRAGIQEAIERGQATGEIDAAGHPEDLAWFVFNAMQGLRVLAKTSVGKDRKRLVAIVDRTLRALG
;
A
#
# COMPACT_ATOMS: atom_id res chain seq x y z
N MET A 1 8.39 -2.33 54.27
CA MET A 1 8.34 -3.59 53.51
C MET A 1 6.86 -3.97 53.42
N LEU A 2 6.19 -3.55 52.34
CA LEU A 2 4.75 -3.77 52.18
C LEU A 2 4.51 -5.25 51.86
N ASP A 3 3.72 -5.88 52.71
CA ASP A 3 3.31 -7.28 52.64
C ASP A 3 2.63 -7.59 51.31
N LEU A 4 3.12 -8.63 50.60
CA LEU A 4 2.62 -9.08 49.29
C LEU A 4 1.10 -9.33 49.30
N SER A 5 0.55 -9.69 50.46
CA SER A 5 -0.88 -9.89 50.70
C SER A 5 -1.71 -8.64 50.42
N HIS A 6 -1.19 -7.45 50.74
CA HIS A 6 -1.86 -6.17 50.54
C HIS A 6 -1.83 -5.71 49.08
N ALA A 7 -0.75 -5.99 48.36
CA ALA A 7 -0.63 -5.63 46.94
C ALA A 7 -1.62 -6.45 46.07
N ILE A 8 -1.80 -7.74 46.40
CA ILE A 8 -2.73 -8.63 45.69
C ILE A 8 -4.19 -8.23 45.94
N ALA A 9 -4.55 -7.80 47.15
CA ALA A 9 -5.90 -7.34 47.47
C ALA A 9 -6.27 -6.04 46.72
N ILE A 10 -5.33 -5.11 46.57
CA ILE A 10 -5.52 -3.86 45.80
C ILE A 10 -5.68 -4.17 44.31
N PHE A 11 -4.89 -5.10 43.78
CA PHE A 11 -4.99 -5.51 42.37
C PHE A 11 -6.30 -6.24 42.06
N ALA A 12 -6.74 -7.14 42.94
CA ALA A 12 -8.01 -7.85 42.79
C ALA A 12 -9.23 -6.91 42.89
N TRP A 13 -9.15 -5.88 43.74
CA TRP A 13 -10.18 -4.85 43.85
C TRP A 13 -10.26 -3.97 42.58
N ALA A 14 -9.11 -3.52 42.05
CA ALA A 14 -9.05 -2.72 40.83
C ALA A 14 -9.54 -3.49 39.60
N ASN A 15 -9.22 -4.78 39.49
CA ASN A 15 -9.63 -5.59 38.34
C ASN A 15 -11.14 -5.89 38.33
N ARG A 16 -11.80 -5.85 39.49
CA ARG A 16 -13.27 -6.05 39.60
C ARG A 16 -14.08 -4.83 39.14
N LEU A 17 -13.49 -3.65 39.14
CA LEU A 17 -14.11 -2.41 38.66
C LEU A 17 -14.09 -2.29 37.12
N MET A 18 -13.23 -3.04 36.42
CA MET A 18 -13.11 -2.97 34.96
C MET A 18 -14.09 -3.88 34.18
N LEU A 19 -14.93 -4.67 34.86
CA LEU A 19 -15.76 -5.71 34.23
C LEU A 19 -17.28 -5.50 34.34
N THR A 20 -17.76 -4.34 34.78
CA THR A 20 -19.21 -4.03 34.83
C THR A 20 -19.54 -2.76 34.02
N PRO A 21 -20.41 -2.82 33.00
CA PRO A 21 -20.88 -1.63 32.30
C PRO A 21 -22.03 -0.97 33.08
N GLY A 22 -21.79 0.24 33.60
CA GLY A 22 -22.75 1.08 34.32
C GLY A 22 -22.04 2.12 35.19
N GLU A 23 -22.63 3.31 35.35
CA GLU A 23 -22.02 4.46 36.04
C GLU A 23 -21.39 4.13 37.41
N PRO A 24 -20.21 4.68 37.74
CA PRO A 24 -19.48 4.28 38.94
C PRO A 24 -20.10 4.91 40.20
N VAL A 25 -20.80 4.10 40.98
CA VAL A 25 -21.07 4.41 42.39
C VAL A 25 -19.83 4.02 43.20
N PHE A 26 -19.06 5.02 43.66
CA PHE A 26 -17.85 4.81 44.46
C PHE A 26 -18.21 4.43 45.91
N PRO A 27 -17.85 3.24 46.41
CA PRO A 27 -17.90 2.99 47.85
C PRO A 27 -16.71 3.63 48.56
N ALA A 28 -16.94 4.12 49.79
CA ALA A 28 -15.92 4.77 50.61
C ALA A 28 -14.73 3.84 50.92
N PRO A 29 -13.48 4.32 50.88
CA PRO A 29 -12.30 3.51 51.14
C PRO A 29 -12.20 3.10 52.62
N PRO A 30 -11.63 1.92 52.93
CA PRO A 30 -11.39 1.50 54.31
C PRO A 30 -10.36 2.43 54.98
N SER A 31 -10.54 2.64 56.29
CA SER A 31 -10.01 3.72 57.12
C SER A 31 -8.50 3.76 57.39
N ARG A 32 -7.66 3.21 56.51
CA ARG A 32 -6.19 3.23 56.66
C ARG A 32 -5.43 3.44 55.35
N LEU A 33 -5.79 4.48 54.59
CA LEU A 33 -4.92 5.03 53.55
C LEU A 33 -4.44 6.41 54.00
N THR A 34 -3.17 6.47 54.41
CA THR A 34 -2.45 7.72 54.65
C THR A 34 -2.37 8.53 53.35
N ALA A 35 -2.48 9.85 53.47
CA ALA A 35 -2.58 10.86 52.41
C ALA A 35 -1.32 11.01 51.51
N ALA A 36 -0.67 9.90 51.13
CA ALA A 36 0.57 9.90 50.35
C ALA A 36 0.45 9.30 48.93
N CYS A 37 -0.70 8.73 48.54
CA CYS A 37 -0.88 8.14 47.20
C CYS A 37 -1.86 8.88 46.27
N LEU A 38 -2.54 9.93 46.75
CA LEU A 38 -3.44 10.73 45.90
C LEU A 38 -2.76 11.51 44.74
N PRO A 39 -1.49 11.95 44.81
CA PRO A 39 -0.88 12.69 43.70
C PRO A 39 -0.50 11.80 42.50
N ILE A 40 -0.19 10.52 42.72
CA ILE A 40 0.32 9.61 41.68
C ILE A 40 -0.82 9.08 40.80
N MET A 41 -1.99 8.83 41.39
CA MET A 41 -3.14 8.30 40.65
C MET A 41 -3.79 9.35 39.73
N VAL A 42 -3.79 10.62 40.14
CA VAL A 42 -4.28 11.75 39.32
C VAL A 42 -3.30 12.11 38.19
N TRP A 43 -1.98 12.01 38.43
CA TRP A 43 -0.98 12.22 37.37
C TRP A 43 -1.01 11.11 36.31
N SER A 44 -1.27 9.87 36.71
CA SER A 44 -1.30 8.72 35.79
C SER A 44 -2.55 8.67 34.90
N PHE A 45 -3.69 9.24 35.35
CA PHE A 45 -4.92 9.33 34.56
C PHE A 45 -4.93 10.54 33.59
N ASN A 46 -4.21 11.62 33.92
CA ASN A 46 -4.23 12.84 33.09
C ASN A 46 -3.18 12.85 31.97
N ASN A 47 -2.40 11.76 31.81
CA ASN A 47 -1.34 11.64 30.81
C ASN A 47 -1.50 10.44 29.87
N SER A 48 -2.68 9.78 29.87
CA SER A 48 -2.99 8.67 28.95
C SER A 48 -3.72 9.11 27.66
N GLU A 49 -4.03 10.40 27.49
CA GLU A 49 -4.71 10.95 26.30
C GLU A 49 -3.83 11.82 25.39
N ASN A 50 -2.50 11.74 25.51
CA ASN A 50 -1.61 12.38 24.54
C ASN A 50 -0.35 11.54 24.28
N VAL A 51 -0.54 10.35 23.70
CA VAL A 51 0.42 9.88 22.67
C VAL A 51 0.14 10.70 21.40
N MET A 52 0.30 12.01 21.50
CA MET A 52 0.53 12.85 20.33
C MET A 52 1.93 12.46 19.88
N ALA A 53 1.98 11.50 18.94
CA ALA A 53 3.10 11.40 18.04
C ALA A 53 3.45 12.83 17.62
N ARG A 54 4.65 13.28 18.00
CA ARG A 54 5.14 14.63 17.71
C ARG A 54 4.82 14.92 16.24
N PRO A 55 4.15 16.04 15.90
CA PRO A 55 3.74 16.29 14.53
C PRO A 55 4.93 16.09 13.61
N ARG A 56 4.80 15.20 12.62
CA ARG A 56 5.85 14.95 11.64
C ARG A 56 6.19 16.30 11.00
N GLU A 57 7.40 16.80 11.21
CA GLU A 57 7.87 18.10 10.67
C GLU A 57 8.05 18.08 9.13
N PHE A 58 7.64 16.99 8.47
CA PHE A 58 7.81 16.78 7.04
C PHE A 58 6.51 16.28 6.41
N ASP A 59 6.34 16.60 5.12
CA ASP A 59 5.27 16.07 4.28
C ASP A 59 5.51 14.58 4.00
N GLU A 60 4.70 13.73 4.63
CA GLU A 60 4.81 12.29 4.53
C GLU A 60 4.52 11.76 3.11
N ASP A 61 3.57 12.36 2.40
CA ASP A 61 3.23 11.93 1.05
C ASP A 61 4.41 12.23 0.11
N ALA A 62 5.01 13.42 0.23
CA ALA A 62 6.19 13.80 -0.54
C ALA A 62 7.39 12.89 -0.24
N VAL A 63 7.60 12.50 1.03
CA VAL A 63 8.65 11.57 1.44
C VAL A 63 8.42 10.19 0.85
N LEU A 64 7.20 9.64 0.95
CA LEU A 64 6.89 8.32 0.40
C LEU A 64 6.94 8.30 -1.12
N ASP A 65 6.60 9.41 -1.79
CA ASP A 65 6.78 9.55 -3.24
C ASP A 65 8.26 9.51 -3.63
N ALA A 66 9.12 10.21 -2.90
CA ALA A 66 10.57 10.17 -3.14
C ALA A 66 11.17 8.77 -2.87
N VAL A 67 10.74 8.11 -1.81
CA VAL A 67 11.14 6.73 -1.48
C VAL A 67 10.70 5.76 -2.58
N MET A 68 9.44 5.83 -2.99
CA MET A 68 8.89 5.02 -4.09
C MET A 68 9.66 5.26 -5.39
N ASP A 69 9.92 6.52 -5.76
CA ASP A 69 10.67 6.87 -6.97
C ASP A 69 12.09 6.28 -6.96
N THR A 70 12.75 6.34 -5.79
CA THR A 70 14.10 5.81 -5.59
C THR A 70 14.14 4.30 -5.79
N PHE A 71 13.26 3.56 -5.11
CA PHE A 71 13.15 2.11 -5.29
C PHE A 71 12.74 1.73 -6.71
N TRP A 72 11.88 2.51 -7.35
CA TRP A 72 11.47 2.25 -8.73
C TRP A 72 12.59 2.47 -9.73
N ARG A 73 13.49 3.43 -9.46
CA ARG A 73 14.65 3.70 -10.31
C ARG A 73 15.74 2.64 -10.16
N TYR A 74 16.12 2.31 -8.93
CA TYR A 74 17.30 1.49 -8.68
C TYR A 74 16.97 0.01 -8.41
N GLY A 75 15.74 -0.32 -8.03
CA GLY A 75 15.38 -1.62 -7.47
C GLY A 75 15.62 -1.65 -5.96
N TYR A 76 15.10 -2.67 -5.31
CA TYR A 76 15.22 -2.81 -3.86
C TYR A 76 16.69 -3.00 -3.47
N GLU A 77 17.40 -3.96 -4.04
CA GLU A 77 18.74 -4.38 -3.60
C GLU A 77 19.79 -3.28 -3.86
N ALA A 78 19.71 -2.60 -5.01
CA ALA A 78 20.66 -1.54 -5.36
C ALA A 78 20.41 -0.20 -4.66
N THR A 79 19.25 -0.02 -4.00
CA THR A 79 18.96 1.20 -3.24
C THR A 79 19.66 1.17 -1.87
N SER A 80 20.57 2.11 -1.62
CA SER A 80 21.23 2.25 -0.32
C SER A 80 20.44 3.15 0.64
N ALA A 81 20.77 3.06 1.94
CA ALA A 81 20.25 4.00 2.94
C ALA A 81 20.64 5.46 2.63
N GLN A 82 21.77 5.66 1.96
CA GLN A 82 22.24 6.99 1.58
C GLN A 82 21.40 7.58 0.44
N ASP A 83 21.01 6.75 -0.54
CA ASP A 83 20.14 7.17 -1.64
C ASP A 83 18.78 7.64 -1.11
N LEU A 84 18.20 6.89 -0.16
CA LEU A 84 16.93 7.23 0.48
C LEU A 84 17.01 8.53 1.29
N VAL A 85 18.10 8.73 2.04
CA VAL A 85 18.35 9.99 2.77
C VAL A 85 18.49 11.17 1.80
N GLN A 86 19.22 11.00 0.70
CA GLN A 86 19.40 12.06 -0.29
C GLN A 86 18.09 12.38 -1.03
N ALA A 87 17.31 11.36 -1.39
CA ALA A 87 16.05 11.52 -2.09
C ALA A 87 14.97 12.20 -1.23
N THR A 88 14.91 11.87 0.06
CA THR A 88 13.90 12.40 0.99
C THR A 88 14.30 13.74 1.63
N GLY A 89 15.60 14.06 1.65
CA GLY A 89 16.13 15.22 2.38
C GLY A 89 16.11 15.06 3.91
N LEU A 90 15.66 13.91 4.43
CA LEU A 90 15.58 13.63 5.86
C LEU A 90 16.91 13.08 6.39
N GLY A 91 17.24 13.46 7.63
CA GLY A 91 18.34 12.80 8.35
C GLY A 91 18.07 11.30 8.54
N ARG A 92 19.12 10.47 8.45
CA ARG A 92 19.03 9.01 8.57
C ARG A 92 18.27 8.54 9.82
N GLY A 93 18.52 9.18 10.96
CA GLY A 93 17.85 8.88 12.22
C GLY A 93 16.34 9.15 12.16
N SER A 94 15.93 10.27 11.58
CA SER A 94 14.51 10.63 11.42
C SER A 94 13.78 9.67 10.47
N LEU A 95 14.42 9.32 9.35
CA LEU A 95 13.85 8.41 8.35
C LEU A 95 13.58 7.03 8.96
N TYR A 96 14.57 6.42 9.61
CA TYR A 96 14.39 5.09 10.19
C TYR A 96 13.64 5.08 11.52
N ALA A 97 13.59 6.19 12.26
CA ALA A 97 12.66 6.32 13.38
C ALA A 97 11.20 6.30 12.92
N ALA A 98 10.90 6.86 11.73
CA ALA A 98 9.55 6.91 11.19
C ALA A 98 9.10 5.60 10.51
N TYR A 99 10.04 4.85 9.91
CA TYR A 99 9.73 3.70 9.04
C TYR A 99 10.51 2.42 9.38
N THR A 100 11.11 2.37 10.57
CA THR A 100 11.84 1.24 11.16
C THR A 100 13.14 0.87 10.44
N ASN A 101 13.06 0.42 9.19
CA ASN A 101 14.20 -0.06 8.41
C ASN A 101 13.91 0.08 6.89
N LYS A 102 14.82 -0.45 6.05
CA LYS A 102 14.65 -0.41 4.59
C LYS A 102 13.44 -1.23 4.12
N ASP A 103 13.13 -2.35 4.76
CA ASP A 103 11.97 -3.18 4.45
C ASP A 103 10.66 -2.44 4.72
N GLY A 104 10.55 -1.78 5.88
CA GLY A 104 9.39 -0.95 6.24
C GLY A 104 9.20 0.21 5.28
N LEU A 105 10.28 0.90 4.87
CA LEU A 105 10.22 1.93 3.82
C LEU A 105 9.73 1.36 2.48
N PHE A 106 10.21 0.17 2.12
CA PHE A 106 9.83 -0.48 0.87
C PHE A 106 8.36 -0.93 0.87
N GLU A 107 7.87 -1.45 2.00
CA GLU A 107 6.46 -1.80 2.18
C GLU A 107 5.58 -0.55 1.99
N GLN A 108 5.93 0.57 2.63
CA GLN A 108 5.20 1.83 2.45
C GLN A 108 5.26 2.35 1.01
N ALA A 109 6.39 2.17 0.32
CA ALA A 109 6.51 2.49 -1.10
C ALA A 109 5.61 1.62 -1.99
N MET A 110 5.49 0.32 -1.70
CA MET A 110 4.58 -0.57 -2.42
C MET A 110 3.11 -0.22 -2.15
N LEU A 111 2.75 0.10 -0.92
CA LEU A 111 1.41 0.60 -0.57
C LEU A 111 1.11 1.95 -1.25
N ARG A 112 2.10 2.84 -1.34
CA ARG A 112 2.02 4.08 -2.12
C ARG A 112 1.79 3.80 -3.60
N TYR A 113 2.53 2.84 -4.16
CA TYR A 113 2.40 2.42 -5.56
C TYR A 113 1.02 1.84 -5.89
N ASN A 114 0.38 1.13 -4.95
CA ASN A 114 -0.98 0.62 -5.13
C ASN A 114 -2.00 1.72 -5.45
N ARG A 115 -1.77 2.98 -5.04
CA ARG A 115 -2.65 4.11 -5.40
C ARG A 115 -2.78 4.27 -6.91
N ARG A 116 -1.70 4.04 -7.68
CA ARG A 116 -1.75 4.03 -9.15
C ARG A 116 -2.62 2.91 -9.71
N SER A 117 -2.60 1.74 -9.07
CA SER A 117 -3.50 0.64 -9.45
C SER A 117 -4.96 1.02 -9.18
N HIS A 118 -5.25 1.66 -8.05
CA HIS A 118 -6.60 2.17 -7.77
C HIS A 118 -7.07 3.22 -8.78
N GLU A 119 -6.25 4.22 -9.13
CA GLU A 119 -6.57 5.23 -10.15
C GLU A 119 -6.90 4.60 -11.51
N ASN A 120 -6.13 3.57 -11.90
CA ASN A 120 -6.39 2.82 -13.13
C ASN A 120 -7.70 2.01 -13.06
N VAL A 121 -8.03 1.44 -11.90
CA VAL A 121 -9.31 0.77 -11.68
C VAL A 121 -10.47 1.76 -11.74
N ASP A 122 -10.31 2.96 -11.19
CA ASP A 122 -11.34 4.01 -11.26
C ASP A 122 -11.58 4.46 -12.70
N LEU A 123 -10.51 4.59 -13.51
CA LEU A 123 -10.63 4.80 -14.95
C LEU A 123 -11.46 3.68 -15.63
N LEU A 124 -11.23 2.43 -15.24
CA LEU A 124 -12.00 1.28 -15.74
C LEU A 124 -13.43 1.19 -15.20
N ARG A 125 -13.80 1.99 -14.20
CA ARG A 125 -15.17 2.12 -13.66
C ARG A 125 -15.90 3.35 -14.20
N GLY A 126 -15.18 4.27 -14.84
CA GLY A 126 -15.74 5.47 -15.43
C GLY A 126 -16.78 5.19 -16.52
N PRO A 127 -17.53 6.22 -16.96
CA PRO A 127 -18.58 6.06 -17.97
C PRO A 127 -18.02 5.77 -19.37
N GLY A 128 -18.88 5.28 -20.26
CA GLY A 128 -18.58 5.06 -21.67
C GLY A 128 -18.19 3.62 -22.03
N PRO A 129 -17.85 3.36 -23.31
CA PRO A 129 -17.53 2.02 -23.80
C PRO A 129 -16.41 1.37 -23.00
N VAL A 130 -16.56 0.08 -22.70
CA VAL A 130 -15.58 -0.73 -21.96
C VAL A 130 -14.29 -0.86 -22.75
N LEU A 131 -14.37 -1.13 -24.05
CA LEU A 131 -13.20 -1.30 -24.90
C LEU A 131 -12.37 -0.02 -25.00
N ASP A 132 -13.01 1.15 -25.04
CA ASP A 132 -12.32 2.44 -25.05
C ASP A 132 -11.56 2.71 -23.75
N ARG A 133 -12.15 2.35 -22.60
CA ARG A 133 -11.51 2.50 -21.28
C ARG A 133 -10.35 1.53 -21.11
N LEU A 134 -10.51 0.26 -21.53
CA LEU A 134 -9.41 -0.72 -21.55
C LEU A 134 -8.26 -0.24 -22.46
N ARG A 135 -8.59 0.33 -23.63
CA ARG A 135 -7.59 0.92 -24.53
C ARG A 135 -6.88 2.10 -23.88
N THR A 136 -7.63 2.99 -23.24
CA THR A 136 -7.09 4.17 -22.56
C THR A 136 -6.13 3.76 -21.45
N LEU A 137 -6.49 2.75 -20.65
CA LEU A 137 -5.60 2.16 -19.64
C LEU A 137 -4.29 1.66 -20.27
N LEU A 138 -4.38 0.76 -21.26
CA LEU A 138 -3.21 0.11 -21.83
C LEU A 138 -2.28 1.10 -22.55
N VAL A 139 -2.84 2.08 -23.26
CA VAL A 139 -2.07 3.14 -23.92
C VAL A 139 -1.46 4.09 -22.89
N GLY A 140 -2.20 4.45 -21.84
CA GLY A 140 -1.70 5.29 -20.74
C GLY A 140 -0.50 4.65 -20.05
N VAL A 141 -0.57 3.35 -19.79
CA VAL A 141 0.55 2.57 -19.26
C VAL A 141 1.79 2.62 -20.16
N ILE A 142 1.61 2.48 -21.48
CA ILE A 142 2.72 2.62 -22.44
C ILE A 142 3.31 4.04 -22.37
N ASP A 143 2.46 5.06 -22.39
CA ASP A 143 2.90 6.45 -22.42
C ASP A 143 3.66 6.83 -21.16
N ASP A 144 3.22 6.36 -20.00
CA ASP A 144 3.92 6.53 -18.73
C ASP A 144 5.30 5.87 -18.74
N ASP A 145 5.38 4.62 -19.21
CA ASP A 145 6.64 3.87 -19.24
C ASP A 145 7.64 4.45 -20.26
N LEU A 146 7.16 5.08 -21.34
CA LEU A 146 7.99 5.77 -22.33
C LEU A 146 8.44 7.17 -21.89
N LYS A 147 7.61 7.90 -21.14
CA LYS A 147 7.95 9.23 -20.60
C LYS A 147 8.88 9.15 -19.40
N ALA A 148 8.79 8.09 -18.60
CA ALA A 148 9.60 7.94 -17.40
C ALA A 148 11.10 8.02 -17.71
N ALA A 149 11.78 9.01 -17.12
CA ALA A 149 13.22 9.13 -17.23
C ALA A 149 13.88 7.84 -16.72
N GLY A 150 14.49 7.08 -17.63
CA GLY A 150 15.11 5.78 -17.32
C GLY A 150 14.25 4.54 -17.60
N LYS A 151 13.11 4.66 -18.31
CA LYS A 151 12.26 3.51 -18.73
C LYS A 151 11.96 2.55 -17.57
N ARG A 152 11.30 3.05 -16.55
CA ARG A 152 11.21 2.38 -15.25
C ARG A 152 10.31 1.13 -15.26
N GLY A 153 9.35 1.05 -16.19
CA GLY A 153 8.37 -0.05 -16.25
C GLY A 153 7.50 -0.08 -14.99
N CYS A 154 6.96 -1.24 -14.61
CA CYS A 154 6.17 -1.38 -13.38
C CYS A 154 7.03 -1.77 -12.18
N LEU A 155 6.95 -0.98 -11.09
CA LEU A 155 7.66 -1.25 -9.84
C LEU A 155 7.40 -2.68 -9.35
N ALA A 156 6.13 -3.06 -9.21
CA ALA A 156 5.76 -4.41 -8.76
C ALA A 156 6.34 -5.54 -9.64
N THR A 157 6.49 -5.30 -10.96
CA THR A 157 7.09 -6.29 -11.88
C THR A 157 8.59 -6.41 -11.67
N ASN A 158 9.28 -5.28 -11.53
CA ASN A 158 10.71 -5.27 -11.23
C ASN A 158 10.97 -5.98 -9.89
N THR A 159 10.17 -5.67 -8.86
CA THR A 159 10.22 -6.32 -7.55
C THR A 159 9.97 -7.82 -7.62
N ALA A 160 8.99 -8.25 -8.44
CA ALA A 160 8.69 -9.67 -8.64
C ALA A 160 9.93 -10.43 -9.15
N ILE A 161 10.61 -9.85 -10.14
CA ILE A 161 11.81 -10.43 -10.76
C ILE A 161 12.99 -10.42 -9.79
N GLU A 162 13.17 -9.33 -9.05
CA GLU A 162 14.33 -9.12 -8.19
C GLU A 162 14.27 -9.99 -6.93
N ARG A 163 13.10 -10.13 -6.29
CA ARG A 163 13.04 -10.58 -4.89
C ARG A 163 11.91 -11.55 -4.54
N ALA A 164 10.78 -11.55 -5.25
CA ALA A 164 9.60 -12.32 -4.83
C ALA A 164 9.81 -13.85 -4.74
N SER A 165 10.84 -14.40 -5.41
CA SER A 165 11.17 -15.83 -5.29
C SER A 165 11.84 -16.21 -3.96
N ARG A 166 12.34 -15.24 -3.18
CA ARG A 166 13.13 -15.46 -1.96
C ARG A 166 12.53 -14.80 -0.71
N ASP A 167 11.54 -13.93 -0.90
CA ASP A 167 10.89 -13.18 0.17
C ASP A 167 9.37 -13.26 -0.01
N THR A 168 8.73 -14.03 0.88
CA THR A 168 7.28 -14.30 0.82
C THR A 168 6.45 -13.07 1.11
N HIS A 169 6.94 -12.15 1.94
CA HIS A 169 6.25 -10.90 2.26
C HIS A 169 6.27 -9.95 1.06
N VAL A 170 7.43 -9.78 0.41
CA VAL A 170 7.52 -9.01 -0.84
C VAL A 170 6.68 -9.64 -1.95
N ALA A 171 6.65 -10.97 -2.04
CA ALA A 171 5.79 -11.67 -2.98
C ALA A 171 4.30 -11.38 -2.73
N GLU A 172 3.88 -11.19 -1.48
CA GLU A 172 2.51 -10.80 -1.14
C GLU A 172 2.20 -9.37 -1.59
N LEU A 173 3.08 -8.40 -1.34
CA LEU A 173 2.92 -7.02 -1.78
C LEU A 173 2.76 -6.91 -3.31
N VAL A 174 3.56 -7.67 -4.05
CA VAL A 174 3.46 -7.77 -5.51
C VAL A 174 2.14 -8.41 -5.93
N ARG A 175 1.75 -9.53 -5.29
CA ARG A 175 0.50 -10.24 -5.59
C ARG A 175 -0.71 -9.35 -5.34
N GLU A 176 -0.72 -8.57 -4.27
CA GLU A 176 -1.81 -7.65 -3.97
C GLU A 176 -1.93 -6.55 -5.04
N ASN A 177 -0.82 -5.94 -5.46
CA ASN A 177 -0.85 -4.96 -6.55
C ASN A 177 -1.40 -5.57 -7.85
N PHE A 178 -0.99 -6.79 -8.19
CA PHE A 178 -1.49 -7.50 -9.38
C PHE A 178 -2.97 -7.87 -9.24
N ARG A 179 -3.40 -8.27 -8.04
CA ARG A 179 -4.79 -8.61 -7.74
C ARG A 179 -5.71 -7.40 -7.93
N ILE A 180 -5.33 -6.22 -7.42
CA ILE A 180 -6.10 -4.98 -7.56
C ILE A 180 -6.35 -4.66 -9.04
N MET A 181 -5.29 -4.62 -9.86
CA MET A 181 -5.44 -4.31 -11.28
C MET A 181 -6.23 -5.39 -12.04
N ARG A 182 -5.93 -6.67 -11.80
CA ARG A 182 -6.63 -7.76 -12.47
C ARG A 182 -8.12 -7.77 -12.13
N ALA A 183 -8.47 -7.53 -10.87
CA ALA A 183 -9.87 -7.45 -10.45
C ALA A 183 -10.62 -6.31 -11.16
N GLY A 184 -10.01 -5.13 -11.30
CA GLY A 184 -10.65 -4.03 -12.04
C GLY A 184 -10.79 -4.31 -13.55
N ILE A 185 -9.82 -5.01 -14.15
CA ILE A 185 -9.91 -5.47 -15.55
C ILE A 185 -11.05 -6.49 -15.69
N GLN A 186 -11.16 -7.44 -14.78
CA GLN A 186 -12.25 -8.43 -14.77
C GLN A 186 -13.61 -7.76 -14.66
N GLU A 187 -13.77 -6.83 -13.72
CA GLU A 187 -15.01 -6.07 -13.52
C GLU A 187 -15.39 -5.27 -14.78
N ALA A 188 -14.39 -4.75 -15.51
CA ALA A 188 -14.62 -4.08 -16.80
C ALA A 188 -15.09 -5.07 -17.87
N ILE A 189 -14.46 -6.25 -17.95
CA ILE A 189 -14.83 -7.31 -18.90
C ILE A 189 -16.26 -7.79 -18.66
N GLU A 190 -16.64 -8.05 -17.41
CA GLU A 190 -17.99 -8.46 -17.02
C GLU A 190 -19.04 -7.42 -17.48
N ARG A 191 -18.75 -6.12 -17.32
CA ARG A 191 -19.59 -5.06 -17.87
C ARG A 191 -19.67 -5.09 -19.39
N GLY A 192 -18.54 -5.31 -20.07
CA GLY A 192 -18.50 -5.37 -21.54
C GLY A 192 -19.30 -6.54 -22.10
N GLN A 193 -19.30 -7.67 -21.39
CA GLN A 193 -20.14 -8.82 -21.75
C GLN A 193 -21.62 -8.50 -21.53
N ALA A 194 -21.96 -7.81 -20.44
CA ALA A 194 -23.35 -7.39 -20.18
C ALA A 194 -23.88 -6.38 -21.21
N THR A 195 -23.02 -5.54 -21.81
CA THR A 195 -23.39 -4.59 -22.87
C THR A 195 -23.27 -5.17 -24.28
N GLY A 196 -22.70 -6.37 -24.44
CA GLY A 196 -22.42 -6.99 -25.73
C GLY A 196 -21.22 -6.40 -26.47
N GLU A 197 -20.40 -5.59 -25.82
CA GLU A 197 -19.13 -5.08 -26.36
C GLU A 197 -18.02 -6.14 -26.38
N ILE A 198 -18.09 -7.13 -25.50
CA ILE A 198 -17.12 -8.22 -25.35
C ILE A 198 -17.86 -9.55 -25.49
N ASP A 199 -17.24 -10.52 -26.14
CA ASP A 199 -17.81 -11.85 -26.34
C ASP A 199 -18.12 -12.53 -24.99
N ALA A 200 -19.38 -12.95 -24.84
CA ALA A 200 -19.88 -13.62 -23.64
C ALA A 200 -19.43 -15.10 -23.56
N ALA A 201 -18.87 -15.67 -24.62
CA ALA A 201 -18.37 -17.05 -24.61
C ALA A 201 -17.10 -17.24 -23.77
N GLY A 202 -16.29 -16.19 -23.60
CA GLY A 202 -15.07 -16.22 -22.80
C GLY A 202 -15.34 -16.09 -21.31
N HIS A 203 -14.65 -16.87 -20.47
CA HIS A 203 -14.74 -16.71 -19.02
C HIS A 203 -14.08 -15.37 -18.60
N PRO A 204 -14.76 -14.49 -17.83
CA PRO A 204 -14.25 -13.15 -17.53
C PRO A 204 -12.88 -13.14 -16.86
N GLU A 205 -12.64 -14.09 -15.96
CA GLU A 205 -11.36 -14.20 -15.26
C GLU A 205 -10.20 -14.54 -16.22
N ASP A 206 -10.43 -15.42 -17.19
CA ASP A 206 -9.40 -15.82 -18.16
C ASP A 206 -9.07 -14.67 -19.10
N LEU A 207 -10.09 -13.93 -19.54
CA LEU A 207 -9.92 -12.72 -20.33
C LEU A 207 -9.19 -11.63 -19.53
N ALA A 208 -9.45 -11.52 -18.23
CA ALA A 208 -8.75 -10.58 -17.36
C ALA A 208 -7.27 -10.93 -17.22
N TRP A 209 -6.94 -12.22 -17.05
CA TRP A 209 -5.55 -12.70 -17.07
C TRP A 209 -4.89 -12.45 -18.42
N PHE A 210 -5.59 -12.67 -19.53
CA PHE A 210 -5.07 -12.40 -20.87
C PHE A 210 -4.70 -10.92 -21.07
N VAL A 211 -5.61 -10.00 -20.73
CA VAL A 211 -5.38 -8.55 -20.83
C VAL A 211 -4.29 -8.10 -19.85
N PHE A 212 -4.32 -8.58 -18.61
CA PHE A 212 -3.32 -8.25 -17.60
C PHE A 212 -1.93 -8.72 -18.04
N ASN A 213 -1.80 -9.95 -18.56
CA ASN A 213 -0.54 -10.46 -19.09
C ASN A 213 -0.02 -9.62 -20.27
N ALA A 214 -0.91 -9.21 -21.19
CA ALA A 214 -0.55 -8.30 -22.28
C ALA A 214 -0.05 -6.94 -21.75
N MET A 215 -0.73 -6.37 -20.75
CA MET A 215 -0.30 -5.14 -20.07
C MET A 215 1.12 -5.30 -19.51
N GLN A 216 1.40 -6.40 -18.80
CA GLN A 216 2.71 -6.65 -18.21
C GLN A 216 3.79 -6.82 -19.30
N GLY A 217 3.48 -7.51 -20.40
CA GLY A 217 4.38 -7.64 -21.54
C GLY A 217 4.69 -6.30 -22.22
N LEU A 218 3.69 -5.44 -22.39
CA LEU A 218 3.86 -4.08 -22.95
C LEU A 218 4.81 -3.24 -22.09
N ARG A 219 4.65 -3.29 -20.77
CA ARG A 219 5.51 -2.59 -19.81
C ARG A 219 6.96 -3.04 -19.92
N VAL A 220 7.21 -4.34 -20.09
CA VAL A 220 8.57 -4.86 -20.32
C VAL A 220 9.12 -4.39 -21.67
N LEU A 221 8.34 -4.49 -22.74
CA LEU A 221 8.77 -4.06 -24.08
C LEU A 221 9.09 -2.56 -24.13
N ALA A 222 8.35 -1.73 -23.40
CA ALA A 222 8.61 -0.30 -23.26
C ALA A 222 10.02 -0.01 -22.70
N LYS A 223 10.59 -0.90 -21.88
CA LYS A 223 11.97 -0.79 -21.37
C LYS A 223 13.03 -1.07 -22.43
N THR A 224 12.69 -1.82 -23.47
CA THR A 224 13.66 -2.28 -24.49
C THR A 224 13.81 -1.29 -25.65
N SER A 225 14.57 -1.66 -26.68
CA SER A 225 14.64 -0.92 -27.96
C SER A 225 13.29 -0.85 -28.67
N VAL A 226 12.43 -1.86 -28.51
CA VAL A 226 11.06 -1.91 -29.04
C VAL A 226 10.20 -0.77 -28.47
N GLY A 227 10.49 -0.30 -27.24
CA GLY A 227 9.79 0.83 -26.63
C GLY A 227 9.85 2.12 -27.44
N LYS A 228 10.88 2.31 -28.27
CA LYS A 228 10.97 3.50 -29.14
C LYS A 228 9.91 3.52 -30.24
N ASP A 229 9.30 2.38 -30.55
CA ASP A 229 8.21 2.27 -31.50
C ASP A 229 6.85 2.21 -30.77
N ARG A 230 6.42 3.38 -30.28
CA ARG A 230 5.09 3.55 -29.67
C ARG A 230 3.98 3.01 -30.57
N LYS A 231 4.08 3.19 -31.89
CA LYS A 231 3.07 2.71 -32.85
C LYS A 231 2.95 1.20 -32.81
N ARG A 232 4.07 0.48 -32.72
CA ARG A 232 4.08 -0.98 -32.54
C ARG A 232 3.42 -1.42 -31.24
N LEU A 233 3.69 -0.74 -30.13
CA LEU A 233 3.08 -1.06 -28.83
C LEU A 233 1.56 -0.83 -28.85
N VAL A 234 1.10 0.28 -29.42
CA VAL A 234 -0.35 0.55 -29.59
C VAL A 234 -1.00 -0.48 -30.51
N ALA A 235 -0.32 -0.93 -31.57
CA ALA A 235 -0.85 -1.98 -32.45
C ALA A 235 -1.05 -3.33 -31.71
N ILE A 236 -0.19 -3.64 -30.72
CA ILE A 236 -0.37 -4.80 -29.84
C ILE A 236 -1.61 -4.61 -28.97
N VAL A 237 -1.81 -3.42 -28.38
CA VAL A 237 -3.03 -3.09 -27.61
C VAL A 237 -4.28 -3.33 -28.46
N ASP A 238 -4.34 -2.75 -29.66
CA ASP A 238 -5.49 -2.88 -30.54
C ASP A 238 -5.72 -4.36 -30.94
N ARG A 239 -4.65 -5.17 -31.06
CA ARG A 239 -4.77 -6.61 -31.34
C ARG A 239 -5.26 -7.41 -30.13
N THR A 240 -4.80 -7.08 -28.93
CA THR A 240 -5.25 -7.68 -27.68
C THR A 240 -6.74 -7.42 -27.47
N LEU A 241 -7.22 -6.19 -27.67
CA LEU A 241 -8.62 -5.85 -27.45
C LEU A 241 -9.55 -6.48 -28.49
N ARG A 242 -9.13 -6.57 -29.76
CA ARG A 242 -9.88 -7.32 -30.79
C ARG A 242 -10.02 -8.81 -30.49
N ALA A 243 -9.17 -9.39 -29.64
CA ALA A 243 -9.29 -10.79 -29.26
C ALA A 243 -10.38 -11.03 -28.20
N LEU A 244 -10.99 -9.96 -27.67
CA LEU A 244 -12.07 -10.04 -26.68
C LEU A 244 -13.46 -10.18 -27.33
N GLY A 245 -13.58 -9.99 -28.65
CA GLY A 245 -14.85 -9.99 -29.39
C GLY A 245 -14.76 -9.10 -30.63
#